data_AF-A0A235J4M4-F1
#
_entry.id   AF-A0A235J4M4-F1
#
_cell.length_a   1.000
_cell.length_b   1.000
_cell.length_c   1.000
_cell.angle_alpha   90.00
_cell.angle_beta   90.00
_cell.angle_gamma   90.00
#
_symmetry.space_group_name_H-M   'P 1'
#
loop_
_entity.id
_entity.type
_entity.pdbx_description
1 polymer ?
#
loop_
_entity_poly.entity_id
_entity_poly.type
_entity_poly.pdbx_seq_one_letter_code
_entity_poly.pdbx_strand_id
1 'polypeptide(L)'
;MKYDNLWAGSRYWLPAFSLPLLHWVKPFLPFLGLPDFILKQPLIWEQIYTQAALEYQTSIGTQHLSGKAYDQVIKEVVTKALQNLGSQAGRDVAMDFERWVIAHFCCHELDIVLHKWRSLLAIACKPPGSRRDRVPPPAVLVPILPEIADFIGFDRPFDIYSEVRTVAPLPEYEQIPYERLGICYEATMLTGAIQIALTIKALKAIASQLNTKERQEVALWAELQHQVLRPYTYTPNELGGDKYLRVELPCQDAPSVIDDRLPAQIYAPKKNIDLASHWQAYGDTWLKVLSLPTLPWVQPFIPAFLTSFRRLIEQRSRGAEGQRGRGA
;
A
#
# COMPACT_ATOMS: atom_id res chain seq x y z
N MET A 1 -4.06 4.32 17.28
CA MET A 1 -3.61 3.01 16.73
C MET A 1 -2.55 2.41 17.65
N LYS A 2 -2.59 1.11 17.97
CA LYS A 2 -1.49 0.42 18.67
C LYS A 2 -0.37 0.10 17.69
N TYR A 3 0.90 0.25 18.10
CA TYR A 3 2.06 0.02 17.24
C TYR A 3 2.09 -1.38 16.61
N ASP A 4 1.74 -2.41 17.39
CA ASP A 4 1.69 -3.81 16.90
C ASP A 4 0.64 -4.01 15.79
N ASN A 5 -0.41 -3.20 15.77
CA ASN A 5 -1.44 -3.27 14.73
C ASN A 5 -0.99 -2.67 13.40
N LEU A 6 0.11 -1.91 13.37
CA LEU A 6 0.69 -1.38 12.14
C LEU A 6 1.12 -2.49 11.18
N TRP A 7 1.61 -3.59 11.75
CA TRP A 7 2.15 -4.73 11.02
C TRP A 7 1.07 -5.75 10.65
N ALA A 8 -0.13 -5.68 11.23
CA ALA A 8 -1.28 -6.48 10.79
C ALA A 8 -1.71 -6.18 9.34
N GLY A 9 -1.26 -5.05 8.78
CA GLY A 9 -1.40 -4.65 7.37
C GLY A 9 -0.08 -4.71 6.58
N SER A 10 0.89 -5.53 7.00
CA SER A 10 2.24 -5.61 6.43
C SER A 10 2.27 -5.65 4.89
N ARG A 11 1.32 -6.37 4.28
CA ARG A 11 1.16 -6.51 2.82
C ARG A 11 1.03 -5.20 2.04
N TYR A 12 0.64 -4.09 2.68
CA TYR A 12 0.42 -2.82 1.98
C TYR A 12 1.67 -1.93 1.88
N TRP A 13 2.70 -2.16 2.70
CA TRP A 13 3.85 -1.26 2.76
C TRP A 13 4.66 -1.20 1.46
N LEU A 14 5.12 -2.35 0.97
CA LEU A 14 5.93 -2.38 -0.25
C LEU A 14 5.13 -1.98 -1.51
N PRO A 15 3.86 -2.37 -1.68
CA PRO A 15 3.02 -1.82 -2.74
C PRO A 15 2.80 -0.29 -2.61
N ALA A 16 2.57 0.23 -1.40
CA ALA A 16 2.42 1.68 -1.22
C ALA A 16 3.70 2.44 -1.58
N PHE A 17 4.87 1.87 -1.24
CA PHE A 17 6.18 2.39 -1.58
C PHE A 17 6.45 2.42 -3.10
N SER A 18 5.85 1.51 -3.86
CA SER A 18 6.03 1.44 -5.32
C SER A 18 5.18 2.46 -6.07
N LEU A 19 4.03 2.88 -5.54
CA LEU A 19 3.07 3.76 -6.23
C LEU A 19 3.71 5.02 -6.85
N PRO A 20 4.59 5.78 -6.16
CA PRO A 20 5.20 6.98 -6.74
C PRO A 20 6.14 6.70 -7.93
N LEU A 21 6.57 5.45 -8.09
CA LEU A 21 7.55 5.02 -9.08
C LEU A 21 6.90 4.45 -10.35
N LEU A 22 5.60 4.12 -10.29
CA LEU A 22 4.87 3.58 -11.42
C LEU A 22 4.68 4.67 -12.50
N HIS A 23 5.17 4.38 -13.71
CA HIS A 23 5.18 5.35 -14.81
C HIS A 23 3.78 5.89 -15.17
N TRP A 24 2.75 5.04 -15.12
CA TRP A 24 1.37 5.40 -15.44
C TRP A 24 0.67 6.15 -14.29
N VAL A 25 1.24 6.16 -13.08
CA VAL A 25 0.71 6.88 -11.91
C VAL A 25 1.14 8.35 -11.91
N LYS A 26 2.18 8.72 -12.67
CA LYS A 26 2.75 10.09 -12.75
C LYS A 26 1.71 11.22 -12.84
N PRO A 27 0.65 11.13 -13.67
CA PRO A 27 -0.37 12.19 -13.75
C PRO A 27 -1.14 12.43 -12.45
N PHE A 28 -1.20 11.43 -11.57
CA PHE A 28 -1.99 11.47 -10.35
C PHE A 28 -1.19 11.78 -9.09
N LEU A 29 0.14 11.80 -9.16
CA LEU A 29 1.00 12.09 -8.01
C LEU A 29 0.64 13.39 -7.27
N PRO A 30 0.25 14.49 -7.94
CA PRO A 30 -0.17 15.72 -7.26
C PRO A 30 -1.41 15.56 -6.36
N PHE A 31 -2.24 14.53 -6.60
CA PHE A 31 -3.45 14.28 -5.81
C PHE A 31 -3.21 13.34 -4.63
N LEU A 32 -2.06 12.67 -4.57
CA LEU A 32 -1.76 11.69 -3.53
C LEU A 32 -1.43 12.31 -2.17
N GLY A 33 -1.11 13.60 -2.11
CA GLY A 33 -0.65 14.23 -0.86
C GLY A 33 0.69 13.66 -0.37
N LEU A 34 1.53 13.20 -1.29
CA LEU A 34 2.89 12.74 -1.01
C LEU A 34 3.76 13.90 -0.51
N PRO A 35 4.81 13.63 0.28
CA PRO A 35 5.80 14.64 0.63
C PRO A 35 6.47 15.22 -0.63
N ASP A 36 6.62 16.55 -0.66
CA ASP A 36 7.21 17.32 -1.77
C ASP A 36 8.54 16.76 -2.25
N PHE A 37 9.37 16.26 -1.33
CA PHE A 37 10.66 15.67 -1.64
C PHE A 37 10.53 14.46 -2.58
N ILE A 38 9.58 13.55 -2.31
CA ILE A 38 9.35 12.34 -3.11
C ILE A 38 8.94 12.71 -4.54
N LEU A 39 8.19 13.81 -4.69
CA LEU A 39 7.78 14.33 -6.00
C LEU A 39 8.93 15.00 -6.76
N LYS A 40 9.79 15.76 -6.05
CA LYS A 40 10.88 16.55 -6.64
C LYS A 40 12.13 15.72 -6.92
N GLN A 41 12.39 14.67 -6.15
CA GLN A 41 13.58 13.82 -6.24
C GLN A 41 13.23 12.33 -6.32
N PRO A 42 12.46 11.90 -7.34
CA PRO A 42 11.96 10.51 -7.43
C PRO A 42 13.09 9.47 -7.55
N LEU A 43 14.25 9.85 -8.11
CA LEU A 43 15.39 8.94 -8.31
C LEU A 43 15.99 8.42 -7.00
N ILE A 44 16.03 9.26 -5.95
CA ILE A 44 16.51 8.83 -4.63
C ILE A 44 15.58 7.76 -4.07
N TRP A 45 14.27 7.98 -4.18
CA TRP A 45 13.28 7.03 -3.74
C TRP A 45 13.31 5.73 -4.55
N GLU A 46 13.48 5.82 -5.87
CA GLU A 46 13.58 4.67 -6.77
C GLU A 46 14.72 3.72 -6.38
N GLN A 47 15.90 4.27 -6.07
CA GLN A 47 17.05 3.47 -5.63
C GLN A 47 16.80 2.77 -4.30
N ILE A 48 16.24 3.50 -3.33
CA ILE A 48 15.92 2.95 -2.00
C ILE A 48 14.88 1.84 -2.12
N TYR A 49 13.81 2.07 -2.88
CA TYR A 49 12.75 1.09 -3.10
C TYR A 49 13.27 -0.15 -3.82
N THR A 50 14.09 0.01 -4.86
CA THR A 50 14.65 -1.13 -5.61
C THR A 50 15.48 -2.04 -4.71
N GLN A 51 16.30 -1.44 -3.85
CA GLN A 51 17.07 -2.19 -2.85
C GLN A 51 16.14 -2.91 -1.85
N ALA A 52 15.12 -2.22 -1.33
CA ALA A 52 14.16 -2.80 -0.40
C ALA A 52 13.38 -3.97 -1.03
N ALA A 53 12.93 -3.83 -2.28
CA ALA A 53 12.23 -4.87 -3.02
C ALA A 53 13.11 -6.09 -3.25
N LEU A 54 14.39 -5.89 -3.59
CA LEU A 54 15.36 -6.98 -3.76
C LEU A 54 15.64 -7.70 -2.43
N GLU A 55 15.81 -6.95 -1.33
CA GLU A 55 15.99 -7.52 0.01
C GLU A 55 14.78 -8.35 0.43
N TYR A 56 13.57 -7.82 0.21
CA TYR A 56 12.33 -8.55 0.48
C TYR A 56 12.24 -9.84 -0.34
N GLN A 57 12.44 -9.76 -1.66
CA GLN A 57 12.43 -10.93 -2.55
C GLN A 57 13.47 -11.99 -2.15
N THR A 58 14.66 -11.56 -1.75
CA THR A 58 15.73 -12.45 -1.29
C THR A 58 15.37 -13.12 0.04
N SER A 59 14.74 -12.37 0.95
CA SER A 59 14.36 -12.85 2.29
C SER A 59 13.21 -13.86 2.27
N ILE A 60 12.27 -13.70 1.32
CA ILE A 60 11.17 -14.65 1.11
C ILE A 60 11.58 -15.82 0.20
N GLY A 61 12.65 -15.67 -0.58
CA GLY A 61 13.13 -16.69 -1.52
C GLY A 61 13.52 -17.98 -0.80
N THR A 62 12.87 -19.09 -1.18
CA THR A 62 13.03 -20.48 -0.68
C THR A 62 12.44 -20.84 0.69
N GLN A 63 11.80 -19.92 1.42
CA GLN A 63 11.23 -20.22 2.73
C GLN A 63 9.69 -20.10 2.73
N HIS A 64 9.00 -21.15 3.16
CA HIS A 64 7.59 -21.04 3.57
C HIS A 64 7.52 -20.32 4.91
N LEU A 65 7.59 -18.99 4.87
CA LEU A 65 7.42 -18.14 6.06
C LEU A 65 5.96 -18.19 6.51
N SER A 66 5.73 -18.41 7.80
CA SER A 66 4.42 -18.24 8.42
C SER A 66 4.17 -16.75 8.74
N GLY A 67 2.90 -16.36 8.94
CA GLY A 67 2.48 -14.95 9.02
C GLY A 67 3.36 -14.02 9.86
N LYS A 68 3.74 -14.43 11.08
CA LYS A 68 4.61 -13.58 11.94
C LYS A 68 6.03 -13.39 11.39
N ALA A 69 6.59 -14.42 10.75
CA ALA A 69 7.92 -14.32 10.14
C ALA A 69 7.88 -13.43 8.90
N TYR A 70 6.78 -13.48 8.15
CA TYR A 70 6.53 -12.58 7.03
C TYR A 70 6.44 -11.12 7.46
N ASP A 71 5.66 -10.83 8.52
CA ASP A 71 5.53 -9.48 9.07
C ASP A 71 6.87 -8.92 9.55
N GLN A 72 7.71 -9.77 10.16
CA GLN A 72 9.04 -9.40 10.61
C GLN A 72 9.97 -9.04 9.44
N VAL A 73 9.95 -9.80 8.35
CA VAL A 73 10.74 -9.48 7.15
C VAL A 73 10.33 -8.14 6.56
N ILE A 74 9.02 -7.89 6.41
CA ILE A 74 8.52 -6.61 5.91
C ILE A 74 8.94 -5.48 6.83
N LYS A 75 8.79 -5.67 8.14
CA LYS A 75 9.21 -4.69 9.14
C LYS A 75 10.68 -4.30 8.97
N GLU A 76 11.57 -5.29 8.88
CA GLU A 76 13.01 -5.04 8.70
C GLU A 76 13.32 -4.29 7.40
N VAL A 77 12.72 -4.69 6.29
CA VAL A 77 12.91 -4.06 4.98
C VAL A 77 12.39 -2.62 4.97
N VAL A 78 11.19 -2.40 5.51
CA VAL A 78 10.55 -1.08 5.58
C VAL A 78 11.32 -0.14 6.48
N THR A 79 11.71 -0.59 7.68
CA THR A 79 12.52 0.22 8.61
C THR A 79 13.83 0.64 7.96
N LYS A 80 14.56 -0.28 7.32
CA LYS A 80 15.80 0.06 6.60
C LYS A 80 15.58 1.05 5.47
N ALA A 81 14.52 0.88 4.68
CA ALA A 81 14.19 1.80 3.59
C ALA A 81 13.92 3.22 4.12
N LEU A 82 13.14 3.35 5.19
CA LEU A 82 12.86 4.65 5.81
C LEU A 82 14.09 5.26 6.50
N GLN A 83 14.95 4.46 7.13
CA GLN A 83 16.23 4.93 7.70
C GLN A 83 17.19 5.42 6.60
N ASN A 84 17.24 4.72 5.46
CA ASN A 84 18.02 5.14 4.29
C ASN A 84 17.47 6.44 3.70
N LEU A 85 16.14 6.56 3.58
CA LEU A 85 15.51 7.82 3.15
C LEU A 85 15.84 8.95 4.13
N GLY A 86 15.76 8.69 5.44
CA GLY A 86 16.10 9.66 6.47
C GLY A 86 17.56 10.13 6.42
N SER A 87 18.47 9.22 6.06
CA SER A 87 19.90 9.52 5.91
C SER A 87 20.21 10.34 4.65
N GLN A 88 19.47 10.14 3.57
CA GLN A 88 19.70 10.83 2.29
C GLN A 88 18.92 12.13 2.12
N ALA A 89 17.70 12.19 2.66
CA ALA A 89 16.74 13.28 2.46
C ALA A 89 16.42 14.07 3.73
N GLY A 90 16.86 13.58 4.89
CA GLY A 90 16.51 14.12 6.20
C GLY A 90 15.41 13.32 6.89
N ARG A 91 15.49 13.26 8.22
CA ARG A 91 14.60 12.47 9.07
C ARG A 91 13.12 12.86 8.91
N ASP A 92 12.84 14.16 8.82
CA ASP A 92 11.47 14.66 8.70
C ASP A 92 10.80 14.19 7.40
N VAL A 93 11.55 14.13 6.29
CA VAL A 93 11.05 13.62 5.01
C VAL A 93 10.65 12.14 5.13
N ALA A 94 11.49 11.34 5.79
CA ALA A 94 11.18 9.92 6.02
C ALA A 94 9.96 9.74 6.93
N MET A 95 9.84 10.54 7.99
CA MET A 95 8.68 10.52 8.89
C MET A 95 7.40 10.95 8.17
N ASP A 96 7.44 11.97 7.33
CA ASP A 96 6.27 12.42 6.57
C ASP A 96 5.83 11.37 5.54
N PHE A 97 6.78 10.69 4.90
CA PHE A 97 6.47 9.59 3.98
C PHE A 97 5.92 8.36 4.72
N GLU A 98 6.48 8.01 5.87
CA GLU A 98 5.95 6.97 6.76
C GLU A 98 4.49 7.27 7.15
N ARG A 99 4.24 8.48 7.66
CA ARG A 99 2.90 8.94 8.05
C ARG A 99 1.93 8.91 6.86
N TRP A 100 2.40 9.27 5.67
CA TRP A 100 1.61 9.16 4.45
C TRP A 100 1.18 7.70 4.21
N VAL A 101 2.09 6.72 4.24
CA VAL A 101 1.72 5.31 4.06
C VAL A 101 0.75 4.83 5.14
N ILE A 102 1.03 5.17 6.40
CA ILE A 102 0.17 4.76 7.52
C ILE A 102 -1.25 5.29 7.33
N ALA A 103 -1.39 6.58 7.01
CA ALA A 103 -2.69 7.21 6.86
C ALA A 103 -3.48 6.63 5.68
N HIS A 104 -2.82 6.34 4.56
CA HIS A 104 -3.51 5.93 3.33
C HIS A 104 -3.77 4.43 3.23
N PHE A 105 -2.99 3.58 3.92
CA PHE A 105 -3.04 2.13 3.70
C PHE A 105 -3.08 1.28 4.97
N CYS A 106 -2.51 1.74 6.08
CA CYS A 106 -2.37 0.89 7.28
C CYS A 106 -3.38 1.24 8.38
N CYS A 107 -3.98 2.43 8.36
CA CYS A 107 -4.93 2.86 9.38
C CYS A 107 -6.39 2.63 8.97
N HIS A 108 -6.93 1.47 9.32
CA HIS A 108 -8.33 1.14 9.04
C HIS A 108 -9.34 2.08 9.72
N GLU A 109 -9.03 2.56 10.94
CA GLU A 109 -9.86 3.55 11.63
C GLU A 109 -10.00 4.83 10.79
N LEU A 110 -8.88 5.32 10.25
CA LEU A 110 -8.85 6.53 9.45
C LEU A 110 -9.60 6.34 8.13
N ASP A 111 -9.40 5.21 7.44
CA ASP A 111 -10.12 4.87 6.21
C ASP A 111 -11.65 4.90 6.41
N ILE A 112 -12.15 4.23 7.45
CA ILE A 112 -13.59 4.22 7.78
C ILE A 112 -14.10 5.64 8.03
N VAL A 113 -13.40 6.42 8.86
CA VAL A 113 -13.85 7.75 9.26
C VAL A 113 -13.84 8.71 8.07
N LEU A 114 -12.77 8.72 7.28
CA LEU A 114 -12.67 9.57 6.09
C LEU A 114 -13.71 9.19 5.03
N HIS A 115 -14.00 7.91 4.85
CA HIS A 115 -15.06 7.48 3.95
C HIS A 115 -16.42 8.07 4.36
N LYS A 116 -16.74 8.08 5.66
CA LYS A 116 -17.98 8.67 6.18
C LYS A 116 -18.00 10.18 5.99
N TRP A 117 -16.92 10.88 6.37
CA TRP A 117 -16.79 12.33 6.15
C TRP A 117 -16.97 12.72 4.69
N ARG A 118 -16.32 12.01 3.77
CA ARG A 118 -16.46 12.23 2.33
C ARG A 118 -17.91 12.11 1.89
N SER A 119 -18.60 11.04 2.31
CA SER A 119 -20.00 10.81 1.97
C SER A 119 -20.91 11.95 2.46
N LEU A 120 -20.72 12.40 3.70
CA LEU A 120 -21.52 13.47 4.31
C LEU A 120 -21.29 14.81 3.61
N LEU A 121 -20.03 15.18 3.37
CA LEU A 121 -19.69 16.43 2.72
C LEU A 121 -20.11 16.43 1.24
N ALA A 122 -19.98 15.30 0.54
CA ALA A 122 -20.50 15.15 -0.82
C ALA A 122 -22.03 15.37 -0.89
N ILE A 123 -22.76 14.94 0.13
CA ILE A 123 -24.21 15.17 0.24
C ILE A 123 -24.49 16.65 0.51
N ALA A 124 -23.71 17.30 1.38
CA ALA A 124 -23.85 18.72 1.68
C ALA A 124 -23.59 19.61 0.47
N CYS A 125 -22.64 19.26 -0.40
CA CYS A 125 -22.32 20.01 -1.61
C CYS A 125 -23.40 19.92 -2.70
N LYS A 126 -24.36 19.00 -2.59
CA LYS A 126 -25.43 18.88 -3.60
C LYS A 126 -26.49 19.98 -3.43
N PRO A 127 -27.13 20.43 -4.52
CA PRO A 127 -28.15 21.46 -4.49
C PRO A 127 -29.28 21.21 -3.47
N PRO A 128 -29.86 22.27 -2.88
CA PRO A 128 -31.05 22.17 -2.03
C PRO A 128 -32.17 21.39 -2.72
N GLY A 129 -32.89 20.55 -1.97
CA GLY A 129 -34.01 19.76 -2.48
C GLY A 129 -33.64 18.45 -3.21
N SER A 130 -32.36 18.15 -3.41
CA SER A 130 -31.93 16.91 -4.07
C SER A 130 -32.17 15.62 -3.25
N ARG A 131 -32.46 15.72 -1.94
CA ARG A 131 -32.94 14.61 -1.08
C ARG A 131 -33.83 15.11 0.05
N ARG A 132 -34.76 14.26 0.50
CA ARG A 132 -35.67 14.52 1.62
C ARG A 132 -35.01 14.29 3.00
N ASP A 133 -34.03 13.39 3.10
CA ASP A 133 -33.38 13.01 4.37
C ASP A 133 -32.11 13.83 4.65
N ARG A 134 -32.26 15.16 4.68
CA ARG A 134 -31.15 16.10 4.90
C ARG A 134 -31.37 16.98 6.11
N VAL A 135 -30.43 16.90 7.04
CA VAL A 135 -30.15 17.93 8.03
C VAL A 135 -29.42 19.07 7.30
N PRO A 136 -29.94 20.30 7.29
CA PRO A 136 -29.29 21.41 6.62
C PRO A 136 -27.90 21.68 7.22
N PRO A 137 -26.86 21.92 6.40
CA PRO A 137 -25.54 22.30 6.90
C PRO A 137 -25.60 23.56 7.77
N PRO A 138 -24.75 23.67 8.79
CA PRO A 138 -24.69 24.85 9.63
C PRO A 138 -24.22 26.06 8.82
N ALA A 139 -24.66 27.26 9.21
CA ALA A 139 -24.42 28.50 8.46
C ALA A 139 -22.93 28.80 8.25
N VAL A 140 -22.07 28.33 9.16
CA VAL A 140 -20.60 28.46 9.08
C VAL A 140 -19.98 27.56 8.01
N LEU A 141 -20.61 26.43 7.67
CA LEU A 141 -20.13 25.51 6.66
C LEU A 141 -20.58 25.91 5.25
N VAL A 142 -21.79 26.49 5.11
CA VAL A 142 -22.40 26.81 3.81
C VAL A 142 -21.48 27.62 2.88
N PRO A 143 -20.78 28.68 3.33
CA PRO A 143 -19.86 29.44 2.47
C PRO A 143 -18.65 28.65 1.99
N ILE A 144 -18.25 27.60 2.70
CA ILE A 144 -17.06 26.78 2.42
C ILE A 144 -17.39 25.65 1.44
N LEU A 145 -18.65 25.20 1.38
CA LEU A 145 -19.08 24.09 0.52
C LEU A 145 -18.68 24.23 -0.95
N PRO A 146 -18.78 25.41 -1.61
CA PRO A 146 -18.34 25.57 -2.98
C PRO A 146 -16.83 25.31 -3.17
N GLU A 147 -15.99 25.70 -2.21
CA GLU A 147 -14.53 25.55 -2.29
C GLU A 147 -14.08 24.09 -2.19
N ILE A 148 -14.80 23.29 -1.39
CA ILE A 148 -14.46 21.88 -1.18
C ILE A 148 -15.16 20.94 -2.17
N ALA A 149 -16.13 21.44 -2.93
CA ALA A 149 -16.90 20.66 -3.90
C ALA A 149 -15.99 20.00 -4.97
N ASP A 150 -14.90 20.66 -5.35
CA ASP A 150 -13.93 20.11 -6.31
C ASP A 150 -13.16 18.90 -5.76
N PHE A 151 -13.05 18.77 -4.43
CA PHE A 151 -12.33 17.68 -3.78
C PHE A 151 -13.23 16.47 -3.50
N ILE A 152 -14.47 16.72 -3.10
CA ILE A 152 -15.40 15.69 -2.57
C ILE A 152 -16.73 15.61 -3.31
N GLY A 153 -16.84 16.29 -4.46
CA GLY A 153 -18.02 16.29 -5.30
C GLY A 153 -18.49 14.87 -5.61
N PHE A 154 -19.79 14.67 -5.76
CA PHE A 154 -20.38 13.34 -5.89
C PHE A 154 -19.86 12.57 -7.11
N ASP A 155 -19.55 13.26 -8.20
CA ASP A 155 -19.09 12.67 -9.45
C ASP A 155 -17.56 12.47 -9.46
N ARG A 156 -16.83 13.22 -8.63
CA ARG A 156 -15.36 13.23 -8.60
C ARG A 156 -14.74 11.83 -8.36
N PRO A 157 -15.26 10.97 -7.46
CA PRO A 157 -14.77 9.61 -7.32
C PRO A 157 -14.90 8.77 -8.59
N PHE A 158 -15.98 8.96 -9.36
CA PHE A 158 -16.20 8.24 -10.62
C PHE A 158 -15.25 8.74 -11.70
N ASP A 159 -15.02 10.05 -11.77
CA ASP A 159 -14.07 10.65 -12.71
C ASP A 159 -12.65 10.12 -12.47
N ILE A 160 -12.17 10.16 -11.23
CA ILE A 160 -10.84 9.66 -10.84
C ILE A 160 -10.73 8.18 -11.16
N TYR A 161 -11.73 7.38 -10.80
CA TYR A 161 -11.72 5.95 -11.09
C TYR A 161 -11.68 5.67 -12.60
N SER A 162 -12.43 6.43 -13.40
CA SER A 162 -12.47 6.31 -14.87
C SER A 162 -11.13 6.69 -15.51
N GLU A 163 -10.53 7.79 -15.07
CA GLU A 163 -9.21 8.25 -15.53
C GLU A 163 -8.13 7.22 -15.19
N VAL A 164 -8.08 6.75 -13.94
CA VAL A 164 -7.13 5.72 -13.49
C VAL A 164 -7.29 4.45 -14.31
N ARG A 165 -8.53 3.98 -14.50
CA ARG A 165 -8.82 2.78 -15.29
C ARG A 165 -8.35 2.89 -16.74
N THR A 166 -8.34 4.10 -17.31
CA THR A 166 -7.97 4.31 -18.72
C THR A 166 -6.46 4.17 -18.94
N VAL A 167 -5.64 4.49 -17.93
CA VAL A 167 -4.17 4.47 -18.05
C VAL A 167 -3.51 3.33 -17.29
N ALA A 168 -4.23 2.68 -16.37
CA ALA A 168 -3.73 1.54 -15.63
C ALA A 168 -3.45 0.35 -16.57
N PRO A 169 -2.39 -0.42 -16.31
CA PRO A 169 -2.13 -1.65 -17.05
C PRO A 169 -3.27 -2.64 -16.84
N LEU A 170 -3.53 -3.45 -17.86
CA LEU A 170 -4.44 -4.58 -17.71
C LEU A 170 -3.89 -5.52 -16.63
N PRO A 171 -4.76 -6.08 -15.76
CA PRO A 171 -4.32 -7.07 -14.80
C PRO A 171 -3.67 -8.24 -15.55
N GLU A 172 -2.51 -8.69 -15.07
CA GLU A 172 -1.93 -9.93 -15.55
C GLU A 172 -2.94 -11.05 -15.28
N TYR A 173 -3.43 -11.70 -16.35
CA TYR A 173 -4.30 -12.86 -16.24
C TYR A 173 -3.66 -13.87 -15.27
N GLU A 174 -4.39 -14.26 -14.22
CA GLU A 174 -4.02 -15.19 -13.12
C GLU A 174 -3.66 -14.60 -11.74
N GLN A 175 -3.88 -13.30 -11.49
CA GLN A 175 -3.89 -12.81 -10.09
C GLN A 175 -5.30 -12.98 -9.48
N ILE A 176 -5.53 -14.15 -8.86
CA ILE A 176 -6.65 -14.49 -7.93
C ILE A 176 -7.99 -14.91 -8.60
N PRO A 177 -8.53 -16.14 -8.34
CA PRO A 177 -9.79 -16.66 -8.92
C PRO A 177 -11.07 -15.85 -8.60
N TYR A 178 -10.99 -14.84 -7.73
CA TYR A 178 -12.13 -14.09 -7.21
C TYR A 178 -12.08 -12.58 -7.51
N GLU A 179 -11.00 -12.08 -8.13
CA GLU A 179 -10.87 -10.65 -8.45
C GLU A 179 -11.26 -10.37 -9.91
N ARG A 180 -12.57 -10.26 -10.14
CA ARG A 180 -13.11 -9.60 -11.33
C ARG A 180 -13.09 -8.07 -11.18
N LEU A 181 -11.96 -7.48 -10.81
CA LEU A 181 -11.91 -6.02 -10.58
C LEU A 181 -11.79 -5.20 -11.87
N GLY A 182 -11.49 -5.84 -13.02
CA GLY A 182 -11.38 -5.14 -14.31
C GLY A 182 -10.24 -4.11 -14.40
N ILE A 183 -9.49 -3.90 -13.31
CA ILE A 183 -8.31 -3.03 -13.17
C ILE A 183 -7.26 -3.75 -12.30
N CYS A 184 -5.99 -3.36 -12.40
CA CYS A 184 -4.92 -3.93 -11.58
C CYS A 184 -5.01 -3.52 -10.10
N TYR A 185 -4.29 -4.24 -9.24
CA TYR A 185 -4.27 -4.02 -7.79
C TYR A 185 -3.82 -2.59 -7.41
N GLU A 186 -2.74 -2.11 -8.05
CA GLU A 186 -2.18 -0.78 -7.83
C GLU A 186 -3.16 0.33 -8.23
N ALA A 187 -4.00 0.12 -9.23
CA ALA A 187 -5.05 1.07 -9.61
C ALA A 187 -6.13 1.21 -8.52
N THR A 188 -6.46 0.10 -7.85
CA THR A 188 -7.36 0.11 -6.69
C THR A 188 -6.74 0.87 -5.52
N MET A 189 -5.47 0.58 -5.21
CA MET A 189 -4.72 1.31 -4.17
C MET A 189 -4.62 2.80 -4.46
N LEU A 190 -4.27 3.17 -5.70
CA LEU A 190 -4.17 4.56 -6.14
C LEU A 190 -5.49 5.31 -5.97
N THR A 191 -6.60 4.72 -6.43
CA THR A 191 -7.93 5.33 -6.31
C THR A 191 -8.31 5.58 -4.85
N GLY A 192 -8.07 4.59 -3.98
CA GLY A 192 -8.31 4.74 -2.54
C GLY A 192 -7.46 5.84 -1.92
N ALA A 193 -6.17 5.88 -2.24
CA ALA A 193 -5.25 6.88 -1.72
C ALA A 193 -5.62 8.31 -2.16
N ILE A 194 -6.00 8.51 -3.43
CA ILE A 194 -6.47 9.82 -3.92
C ILE A 194 -7.72 10.25 -3.16
N GLN A 195 -8.68 9.35 -2.94
CA GLN A 195 -9.92 9.68 -2.21
C GLN A 195 -9.63 10.10 -0.77
N ILE A 196 -8.72 9.40 -0.08
CA ILE A 196 -8.25 9.76 1.26
C ILE A 196 -7.62 11.16 1.23
N ALA A 197 -6.64 11.39 0.35
CA ALA A 197 -5.92 12.66 0.26
C ALA A 197 -6.85 13.86 -0.03
N LEU A 198 -7.80 13.71 -0.95
CA LEU A 198 -8.78 14.75 -1.27
C LEU A 198 -9.75 15.02 -0.11
N THR A 199 -10.17 13.97 0.61
CA THR A 199 -11.03 14.13 1.80
C THR A 199 -10.29 14.87 2.90
N ILE A 200 -9.03 14.51 3.15
CA ILE A 200 -8.14 15.21 4.07
C ILE A 200 -8.00 16.68 3.68
N LYS A 201 -7.81 16.97 2.40
CA LYS A 201 -7.69 18.34 1.88
C LYS A 201 -8.97 19.15 2.14
N ALA A 202 -10.15 18.57 1.92
CA ALA A 202 -11.42 19.21 2.22
C ALA A 202 -11.60 19.49 3.72
N LEU A 203 -11.30 18.51 4.58
CA LEU A 203 -11.38 18.67 6.02
C LEU A 203 -10.43 19.75 6.54
N LYS A 204 -9.21 19.83 6.00
CA LYS A 204 -8.25 20.89 6.32
C LYS A 204 -8.73 22.27 5.87
N ALA A 205 -9.33 22.37 4.67
CA ALA A 205 -9.90 23.61 4.17
C ALA A 205 -11.00 24.12 5.11
N ILE A 206 -11.91 23.24 5.54
CA ILE A 206 -12.93 23.56 6.56
C ILE A 206 -12.26 23.98 7.88
N ALA A 207 -11.33 23.18 8.40
CA ALA A 207 -10.67 23.43 9.68
C ALA A 207 -9.94 24.79 9.73
N SER A 208 -9.37 25.22 8.60
CA SER A 208 -8.62 26.48 8.50
C SER A 208 -9.48 27.74 8.58
N GLN A 209 -10.78 27.62 8.33
CA GLN A 209 -11.73 28.74 8.32
C GLN A 209 -12.61 28.82 9.56
N LEU A 210 -12.59 27.77 10.39
CA LEU A 210 -13.47 27.64 11.55
C LEU A 210 -12.71 27.74 12.87
N ASN A 211 -13.28 28.46 13.83
CA ASN A 211 -12.83 28.43 15.22
C ASN A 211 -13.30 27.15 15.94
N THR A 212 -12.85 26.94 17.18
CA THR A 212 -13.17 25.72 17.95
C THR A 212 -14.67 25.47 18.13
N LYS A 213 -15.46 26.52 18.37
CA LYS A 213 -16.91 26.40 18.58
C LYS A 213 -17.62 26.02 17.27
N GLU A 214 -17.22 26.65 16.17
CA GLU A 214 -17.78 26.37 14.84
C GLU A 214 -17.42 24.97 14.36
N ARG A 215 -16.21 24.48 14.64
CA ARG A 215 -15.83 23.09 14.36
C ARG A 215 -16.70 22.08 15.11
N GLN A 216 -17.03 22.36 16.37
CA GLN A 216 -17.93 21.51 17.16
C GLN A 216 -19.35 21.52 16.59
N GLU A 217 -19.83 22.66 16.09
CA GLU A 217 -21.12 22.76 15.40
C GLU A 217 -21.16 21.90 14.13
N VAL A 218 -20.10 21.95 13.30
CA VAL A 218 -19.96 21.10 12.11
C VAL A 218 -19.90 19.62 12.47
N ALA A 219 -19.15 19.25 13.50
CA ALA A 219 -19.08 17.86 13.97
C ALA A 219 -20.46 17.35 14.42
N LEU A 220 -21.21 18.17 15.17
CA LEU A 220 -22.55 17.83 15.63
C LEU A 220 -23.53 17.67 14.46
N TRP A 221 -23.49 18.59 13.48
CA TRP A 221 -24.27 18.44 12.25
C TRP A 221 -23.93 17.15 11.51
N ALA A 222 -22.65 16.82 11.37
CA ALA A 222 -22.20 15.64 10.65
C ALA A 222 -22.71 14.35 11.30
N GLU A 223 -22.69 14.26 12.63
CA GLU A 223 -23.25 13.12 13.38
C GLU A 223 -24.77 13.01 13.19
N LEU A 224 -25.51 14.13 13.26
CA LEU A 224 -26.95 14.14 13.01
C LEU A 224 -27.28 13.69 11.58
N GLN A 225 -26.55 14.21 10.59
CA GLN A 225 -26.73 13.82 9.20
C GLN A 225 -26.39 12.34 8.97
N HIS A 226 -25.33 11.83 9.62
CA HIS A 226 -24.95 10.42 9.55
C HIS A 226 -26.04 9.51 10.13
N GLN A 227 -26.58 9.87 11.28
CA GLN A 227 -27.70 9.16 11.90
C GLN A 227 -28.92 9.10 10.98
N VAL A 228 -29.29 10.22 10.33
CA VAL A 228 -30.41 10.27 9.37
C VAL A 228 -30.17 9.38 8.15
N LEU A 229 -28.94 9.29 7.64
CA LEU A 229 -28.61 8.47 6.47
C LEU A 229 -28.43 6.98 6.78
N ARG A 230 -28.23 6.63 8.05
CA ARG A 230 -27.90 5.27 8.53
C ARG A 230 -28.67 4.91 9.80
N PRO A 231 -30.02 5.03 9.82
CA PRO A 231 -30.79 4.89 11.07
C PRO A 231 -30.65 3.50 11.72
N TYR A 232 -30.35 2.46 10.94
CA TYR A 232 -30.24 1.08 11.41
C TYR A 232 -28.81 0.60 11.70
N THR A 233 -27.80 1.35 11.26
CA THR A 233 -26.39 0.97 11.39
C THR A 233 -25.54 2.06 12.04
N TYR A 234 -26.17 3.13 12.52
CA TYR A 234 -25.49 4.22 13.20
C TYR A 234 -24.93 3.73 14.53
N THR A 235 -23.63 3.97 14.74
CA THR A 235 -23.05 3.93 16.08
C THR A 235 -22.54 5.33 16.48
N PRO A 236 -22.73 5.76 17.74
CA PRO A 236 -22.29 7.09 18.16
C PRO A 236 -20.79 7.30 18.03
N ASN A 237 -20.38 8.53 17.72
CA ASN A 237 -18.98 8.97 17.61
C ASN A 237 -18.19 8.29 16.48
N GLU A 238 -18.87 7.74 15.49
CA GLU A 238 -18.24 7.10 14.33
C GLU A 238 -17.46 8.05 13.44
N LEU A 239 -17.71 9.35 13.52
CA LEU A 239 -16.95 10.38 12.81
C LEU A 239 -15.78 10.92 13.63
N GLY A 240 -15.68 10.51 14.90
CA GLY A 240 -14.66 10.97 15.83
C GLY A 240 -14.78 12.44 16.25
N GLY A 241 -15.97 13.03 16.14
CA GLY A 241 -16.22 14.42 16.55
C GLY A 241 -15.38 15.44 15.77
N ASP A 242 -14.84 16.45 16.46
CA ASP A 242 -14.03 17.51 15.86
C ASP A 242 -12.57 17.07 15.60
N LYS A 243 -12.17 15.86 16.01
CA LYS A 243 -10.80 15.33 15.89
C LYS A 243 -10.26 15.42 14.46
N TYR A 244 -11.09 15.14 13.47
CA TYR A 244 -10.73 15.14 12.04
C TYR A 244 -10.98 16.49 11.35
N LEU A 245 -11.53 17.47 12.07
CA LEU A 245 -11.63 18.87 11.66
C LEU A 245 -10.45 19.69 12.22
N ARG A 246 -9.30 19.06 12.42
CA ARG A 246 -8.06 19.72 12.85
C ARG A 246 -7.06 19.74 11.69
N VAL A 247 -6.14 20.70 11.71
CA VAL A 247 -5.11 20.85 10.67
C VAL A 247 -4.16 19.65 10.65
N GLU A 248 -3.91 19.05 11.83
CA GLU A 248 -3.10 17.85 11.98
C GLU A 248 -3.98 16.59 11.84
N LEU A 249 -3.47 15.62 11.06
CA LEU A 249 -4.17 14.37 10.83
C LEU A 249 -4.00 13.42 12.01
N PRO A 250 -5.08 12.74 12.44
CA PRO A 250 -4.95 11.64 13.38
C PRO A 250 -4.04 10.54 12.85
N CYS A 251 -3.25 9.94 13.75
CA CYS A 251 -2.16 8.96 13.54
C CYS A 251 -0.74 9.54 13.53
N GLN A 252 -0.55 10.81 13.88
CA GLN A 252 0.78 11.37 14.17
C GLN A 252 1.41 10.87 15.47
N ASP A 253 0.60 10.33 16.40
CA ASP A 253 1.05 9.88 17.73
C ASP A 253 1.60 8.44 17.76
N ALA A 254 1.60 7.73 16.62
CA ALA A 254 2.20 6.40 16.57
C ALA A 254 3.73 6.52 16.68
N PRO A 255 4.41 5.63 17.45
CA PRO A 255 5.86 5.55 17.41
C PRO A 255 6.34 5.37 15.98
N SER A 256 7.38 6.11 15.58
CA SER A 256 7.94 5.99 14.24
C SER A 256 8.68 4.67 14.07
N VAL A 257 8.44 4.01 12.95
CA VAL A 257 9.14 2.79 12.51
C VAL A 257 10.64 3.04 12.33
N ILE A 258 11.07 4.29 12.13
CA ILE A 258 12.48 4.68 11.98
C ILE A 258 13.25 4.48 13.29
N ASP A 259 12.58 4.63 14.44
CA ASP A 259 13.18 4.54 15.77
C ASP A 259 13.27 3.10 16.30
N ASP A 260 12.71 2.13 15.56
CA ASP A 260 12.85 0.74 15.91
C ASP A 260 14.31 0.32 15.81
N ARG A 261 14.86 -0.10 16.95
CA ARG A 261 16.13 -0.82 16.99
C ARG A 261 15.90 -2.17 16.32
N LEU A 262 16.32 -2.27 15.06
CA LEU A 262 16.37 -3.54 14.37
C LEU A 262 17.20 -4.50 15.21
N PRO A 263 16.68 -5.69 15.57
CA PRO A 263 17.50 -6.69 16.23
C PRO A 263 18.70 -6.99 15.33
N ALA A 264 19.89 -7.10 15.93
CA ALA A 264 21.10 -7.45 15.19
C ALA A 264 20.87 -8.79 14.48
N GLN A 265 20.66 -8.73 13.16
CA GLN A 265 20.54 -9.85 12.21
C GLN A 265 19.93 -11.13 12.80
N ILE A 266 18.59 -11.25 12.80
CA ILE A 266 17.94 -12.55 13.06
C ILE A 266 18.17 -13.52 11.87
N TYR A 267 18.52 -12.98 10.71
CA TYR A 267 18.90 -13.76 9.53
C TYR A 267 20.35 -13.49 9.16
N ALA A 268 21.27 -14.15 9.88
CA ALA A 268 22.54 -14.48 9.26
C ALA A 268 22.23 -15.30 7.99
N PRO A 269 22.77 -14.96 6.81
CA PRO A 269 22.67 -15.86 5.67
C PRO A 269 23.28 -17.18 6.11
N LYS A 270 22.45 -18.22 6.26
CA LYS A 270 22.99 -19.57 6.46
C LYS A 270 23.91 -19.81 5.27
N LYS A 271 25.19 -20.08 5.60
CA LYS A 271 26.31 -20.44 4.72
C LYS A 271 25.87 -20.72 3.30
N ASN A 272 26.49 -20.02 2.34
CA ASN A 272 26.54 -20.36 0.90
C ASN A 272 26.12 -21.80 0.69
N ILE A 273 24.85 -21.98 0.34
CA ILE A 273 24.35 -23.27 -0.10
C ILE A 273 25.21 -23.55 -1.32
N ASP A 274 25.99 -24.62 -1.27
CA ASP A 274 26.66 -25.14 -2.44
C ASP A 274 25.56 -25.48 -3.45
N LEU A 275 25.32 -24.55 -4.37
CA LEU A 275 24.26 -24.63 -5.36
C LEU A 275 24.39 -25.93 -6.14
N ALA A 276 25.61 -26.44 -6.36
CA ALA A 276 25.84 -27.72 -7.00
C ALA A 276 25.20 -28.87 -6.20
N SER A 277 25.51 -28.98 -4.91
CA SER A 277 24.92 -29.97 -4.00
C SER A 277 23.40 -29.86 -3.88
N HIS A 278 22.85 -28.64 -3.88
CA HIS A 278 21.41 -28.41 -3.78
C HIS A 278 20.66 -28.79 -5.08
N TRP A 279 21.20 -28.42 -6.24
CA TRP A 279 20.65 -28.83 -7.54
C TRP A 279 20.75 -30.33 -7.76
N GLN A 280 21.80 -30.97 -7.24
CA GLN A 280 21.97 -32.43 -7.31
C GLN A 280 20.92 -33.16 -6.45
N ALA A 281 20.69 -32.71 -5.21
CA ALA A 281 19.63 -33.24 -4.35
C ALA A 281 18.22 -33.01 -4.94
N TYR A 282 18.00 -31.86 -5.59
CA TYR A 282 16.74 -31.56 -6.26
C TYR A 282 16.55 -32.44 -7.50
N GLY A 283 17.60 -32.65 -8.29
CA GLY A 283 17.61 -33.56 -9.44
C GLY A 283 17.33 -35.02 -9.05
N ASP A 284 17.94 -35.51 -7.97
CA ASP A 284 17.72 -36.87 -7.47
C ASP A 284 16.28 -37.08 -6.94
N THR A 285 15.69 -36.03 -6.37
CA THR A 285 14.30 -36.05 -5.91
C THR A 285 13.32 -36.07 -7.08
N TRP A 286 13.58 -35.29 -8.13
CA TRP A 286 12.78 -35.31 -9.36
C TRP A 286 12.92 -36.61 -10.15
N LEU A 287 14.12 -37.21 -10.18
CA LEU A 287 14.32 -38.54 -10.77
C LEU A 287 13.51 -39.61 -10.04
N LYS A 288 13.41 -39.54 -8.71
CA LYS A 288 12.54 -40.43 -7.92
C LYS A 288 11.07 -40.23 -8.25
N VAL A 289 10.60 -38.98 -8.36
CA VAL A 289 9.21 -38.65 -8.71
C VAL A 289 8.86 -39.11 -10.13
N LEU A 290 9.76 -38.93 -11.10
CA LEU A 290 9.57 -39.36 -12.49
C LEU A 290 9.72 -40.87 -12.68
N SER A 291 10.33 -41.58 -11.72
CA SER A 291 10.37 -43.04 -11.68
C SER A 291 9.13 -43.70 -11.06
N LEU A 292 8.18 -42.91 -10.54
CA LEU A 292 6.90 -43.42 -10.05
C LEU A 292 5.96 -43.73 -11.24
N PRO A 293 5.33 -44.92 -11.28
CA PRO A 293 4.50 -45.33 -12.39
C PRO A 293 3.08 -44.76 -12.22
N THR A 294 2.86 -43.49 -12.54
CA THR A 294 1.51 -42.91 -12.36
C THR A 294 0.85 -42.31 -13.58
N LEU A 295 1.51 -42.10 -14.73
CA LEU A 295 0.82 -41.58 -15.93
C LEU A 295 1.40 -42.13 -17.25
N PRO A 296 0.71 -43.05 -17.95
CA PRO A 296 1.19 -43.69 -19.20
C PRO A 296 1.47 -42.72 -20.35
N TRP A 297 0.84 -41.54 -20.36
CA TRP A 297 1.00 -40.53 -21.42
C TRP A 297 2.23 -39.62 -21.22
N VAL A 298 2.85 -39.64 -20.03
CA VAL A 298 4.07 -38.87 -19.73
C VAL A 298 5.34 -39.63 -20.12
N GLN A 299 5.29 -40.96 -20.11
CA GLN A 299 6.39 -41.88 -20.42
C GLN A 299 7.23 -41.52 -21.67
N PRO A 300 6.65 -41.16 -22.84
CA PRO A 300 7.46 -40.85 -24.02
C PRO A 300 8.25 -39.54 -23.91
N PHE A 301 7.89 -38.63 -22.99
CA PHE A 301 8.53 -37.33 -22.82
C PHE A 301 9.66 -37.33 -21.79
N ILE A 302 9.69 -38.34 -20.91
CA ILE A 302 10.69 -38.45 -19.82
C ILE A 302 12.13 -38.47 -20.36
N PRO A 303 12.50 -39.24 -21.42
CA PRO A 303 13.88 -39.27 -21.90
C PRO A 303 14.37 -37.91 -22.44
N ALA A 304 13.52 -37.18 -23.17
CA ALA A 304 13.84 -35.87 -23.73
C ALA A 304 13.96 -34.79 -22.64
N PHE A 305 13.08 -34.84 -21.63
CA PHE A 305 13.13 -33.96 -20.47
C PHE A 305 14.40 -34.21 -19.64
N LEU A 306 14.73 -35.45 -19.31
CA LEU A 306 15.92 -35.79 -18.53
C LEU A 306 17.22 -35.42 -19.24
N THR A 307 17.27 -35.56 -20.57
CA THR A 307 18.43 -35.17 -21.38
C THR A 307 18.63 -33.65 -21.37
N SER A 308 17.53 -32.89 -21.52
CA SER A 308 17.56 -31.42 -21.48
C SER A 308 17.91 -30.90 -20.08
N PHE A 309 17.37 -31.54 -19.05
CA PHE A 309 17.62 -31.20 -17.65
C PHE A 309 19.08 -31.48 -17.24
N ARG A 310 19.65 -32.63 -17.63
CA ARG A 310 21.10 -32.90 -17.42
C ARG A 310 21.99 -31.87 -18.12
N ARG A 311 21.69 -31.51 -19.37
CA ARG A 311 22.45 -30.47 -20.09
C ARG A 311 22.38 -29.11 -19.38
N LEU A 312 21.22 -28.75 -18.83
CA LEU A 312 21.04 -27.50 -18.08
C LEU A 312 21.90 -27.49 -16.79
N ILE A 313 21.93 -28.62 -16.06
CA ILE A 313 22.78 -28.78 -14.87
C ILE A 313 24.26 -28.69 -15.25
N GLU A 314 24.69 -29.38 -16.30
CA GLU A 314 26.09 -29.36 -16.77
C GLU A 314 26.52 -27.98 -17.28
N GLN A 315 25.63 -27.22 -17.93
CA GLN A 315 25.92 -25.85 -18.35
C GLN A 315 26.08 -24.90 -17.15
N ARG A 316 25.25 -25.06 -16.11
CA ARG A 316 25.35 -24.22 -14.91
C ARG A 316 26.53 -24.57 -14.02
N SER A 317 26.91 -25.85 -13.91
CA SER A 317 28.10 -26.25 -13.16
C SER A 317 29.39 -25.73 -13.81
N ARG A 318 29.50 -25.80 -15.14
CA ARG A 318 30.65 -25.23 -15.89
C ARG A 318 30.70 -23.70 -15.83
N GLY A 319 29.54 -23.03 -15.80
CA GLY A 319 29.47 -21.57 -15.61
C GLY A 319 29.96 -21.11 -14.23
N ALA A 320 29.72 -21.91 -13.19
CA ALA A 320 30.17 -21.62 -11.82
C ALA A 320 31.68 -21.87 -11.62
N GLU A 321 32.28 -22.83 -12.33
CA GLU A 321 33.74 -23.06 -12.31
C GLU A 321 34.51 -22.02 -13.15
N GLY A 322 33.95 -21.56 -14.27
CA GLY A 322 34.57 -20.53 -15.12
C GLY A 322 34.74 -19.16 -14.45
N GLN A 323 33.93 -18.85 -13.42
CA GLN A 323 34.07 -17.62 -12.62
C GLN A 323 35.09 -17.73 -11.48
N ARG A 324 35.53 -18.94 -11.08
CA ARG A 324 36.58 -19.11 -10.07
C ARG A 324 38.00 -19.05 -10.66
N GLY A 325 38.16 -19.16 -11.97
CA GLY A 325 39.47 -19.17 -12.65
C GLY A 325 39.96 -17.83 -13.22
N ARG A 326 39.21 -16.72 -13.07
CA ARG A 326 39.62 -15.37 -13.53
C ARG A 326 39.90 -14.37 -12.40
N GLY A 327 40.15 -14.89 -11.20
CA GLY A 327 40.53 -14.11 -10.02
C GLY A 327 41.64 -14.83 -9.26
N ALA A 328 42.75 -15.11 -9.93
CA ALA A 328 44.03 -15.46 -9.34
C ALA A 328 45.13 -14.88 -10.24
#